data_AF-A0A1I4ZHZ8-F1
#
_entry.id   AF-A0A1I4ZHZ8-F1
#
_cell.length_a   1.000
_cell.length_b   1.000
_cell.length_c   1.000
_cell.angle_alpha   90.00
_cell.angle_beta   90.00
_cell.angle_gamma   90.00
#
_symmetry.space_group_name_H-M   'P 1'
#
loop_
_entity.id
_entity.type
_entity.pdbx_description
1 polymer ?
#
loop_
_entity_poly.entity_id
_entity_poly.type
_entity_poly.pdbx_seq_one_letter_code
_entity_poly.pdbx_strand_id
1 'polypeptide(L)'
;MPTVFIAGSIKIRKLHPLFVERISNIVSESLAVIVGDASGADTSVQNELLRQNAQDVTVYCTSDEPRNNVGDWRVKRIQSSAEPGTRAFFTAKDLQMAKDADYGLMLWDAASTGTLSNVFELLKARKKCVVYVNKNQNFINVKEPNDILNLVAVMSEGAKSQAEKKIGLRSKVFQITNEQLGMPL
;
A
#
# COMPACT_ATOMS: atom_id res chain seq x y z
N MET A 1 5.50 -10.13 16.39
CA MET A 1 4.11 -10.24 15.90
C MET A 1 4.11 -9.81 14.46
N PRO A 2 3.54 -10.59 13.51
CA PRO A 2 3.50 -10.18 12.12
C PRO A 2 2.73 -8.88 11.94
N THR A 3 3.26 -7.98 11.13
CA THR A 3 2.70 -6.66 10.86
C THR A 3 2.22 -6.54 9.43
N VAL A 4 0.97 -6.13 9.22
CA VAL A 4 0.36 -5.97 7.90
C VAL A 4 0.23 -4.50 7.55
N PHE A 5 0.86 -4.09 6.45
CA PHE A 5 0.65 -2.79 5.83
C PHE A 5 -0.60 -2.82 4.96
N ILE A 6 -1.66 -2.12 5.40
CA ILE A 6 -2.89 -1.97 4.62
C ILE A 6 -2.96 -0.56 4.02
N ALA A 7 -3.11 -0.48 2.70
CA ALA A 7 -3.28 0.79 1.99
C ALA A 7 -4.10 0.62 0.71
N GLY A 8 -4.46 1.72 0.06
CA GLY A 8 -5.16 1.62 -1.22
C GLY A 8 -5.29 2.92 -1.99
N SER A 9 -6.05 2.87 -3.08
CA SER A 9 -6.29 4.05 -3.92
C SER A 9 -7.17 5.07 -3.18
N ILE A 10 -6.76 6.34 -3.21
CA ILE A 10 -7.53 7.48 -2.70
C ILE A 10 -8.93 7.60 -3.33
N LYS A 11 -9.12 7.01 -4.52
CA LYS A 11 -10.41 7.01 -5.24
C LYS A 11 -11.40 5.98 -4.70
N ILE A 12 -10.94 4.98 -3.95
CA ILE A 12 -11.80 3.91 -3.42
C ILE A 12 -12.24 4.31 -2.01
N ARG A 13 -13.55 4.49 -1.81
CA ARG A 13 -14.17 4.87 -0.52
C ARG A 13 -15.08 3.80 0.07
N LYS A 14 -15.33 2.73 -0.68
CA LYS A 14 -16.15 1.60 -0.26
C LYS A 14 -15.31 0.34 -0.41
N LEU A 15 -15.15 -0.39 0.69
CA LEU A 15 -14.46 -1.67 0.68
C LEU A 15 -15.37 -2.73 0.09
N HIS A 16 -14.81 -3.57 -0.78
CA HIS A 16 -15.52 -4.74 -1.29
C HIS A 16 -15.64 -5.81 -0.19
N PRO A 17 -16.73 -6.59 -0.12
CA PRO A 17 -16.89 -7.64 0.91
C PRO A 17 -15.69 -8.60 1.02
N LEU A 18 -15.15 -9.06 -0.10
CA LEU A 18 -13.94 -9.90 -0.11
C LEU A 18 -12.71 -9.23 0.52
N PHE A 19 -12.58 -7.91 0.40
CA PHE A 19 -11.50 -7.15 1.04
C PHE A 19 -11.75 -7.00 2.54
N VAL A 20 -13.02 -6.78 2.95
CA VAL A 20 -13.43 -6.77 4.35
C VAL A 20 -13.14 -8.12 5.02
N GLU A 21 -13.45 -9.24 4.35
CA GLU A 21 -13.13 -10.58 4.84
C GLU A 21 -11.63 -10.78 5.06
N ARG A 22 -10.77 -10.25 4.18
CA ARG A 22 -9.31 -10.27 4.42
C ARG A 22 -8.91 -9.45 5.64
N ILE A 23 -9.53 -8.29 5.88
CA ILE A 23 -9.32 -7.53 7.11
C ILE A 23 -9.78 -8.34 8.33
N SER A 24 -10.93 -9.02 8.24
CA SER A 24 -11.44 -9.87 9.32
C SER A 24 -10.49 -10.99 9.70
N ASN A 25 -9.84 -11.62 8.73
CA ASN A 25 -8.84 -12.64 9.03
C ASN A 25 -7.66 -12.03 9.81
N ILE A 26 -7.13 -10.88 9.35
CA ILE A 26 -6.03 -10.15 10.01
C ILE A 26 -6.39 -9.80 11.46
N VAL A 27 -7.61 -9.30 11.70
CA VAL A 27 -8.10 -8.95 13.04
C VAL A 27 -8.28 -10.20 13.91
N SER A 28 -8.88 -11.26 13.38
CA SER A 28 -9.11 -12.52 14.12
C SER A 28 -7.80 -13.21 14.52
N GLU A 29 -6.77 -13.10 13.69
CA GLU A 29 -5.42 -13.61 13.96
C GLU A 29 -4.60 -12.66 14.86
N SER A 30 -5.19 -11.54 15.31
CA SER A 30 -4.57 -10.54 16.17
C SER A 30 -3.24 -10.00 15.61
N LEU A 31 -3.16 -9.84 14.28
CA LEU A 31 -1.98 -9.29 13.63
C LEU A 31 -1.89 -7.77 13.85
N ALA A 32 -0.68 -7.24 13.94
CA ALA A 32 -0.48 -5.80 13.96
C ALA A 32 -0.84 -5.20 12.59
N VAL A 33 -1.49 -4.04 12.60
CA VAL A 33 -1.85 -3.31 11.38
C VAL A 33 -1.19 -1.94 11.38
N ILE A 34 -0.53 -1.61 10.27
CA ILE A 34 -0.07 -0.26 9.99
C ILE A 34 -0.82 0.29 8.78
N VAL A 35 -1.31 1.53 8.91
CA VAL A 35 -2.16 2.18 7.92
C VAL A 35 -1.81 3.67 7.83
N GLY A 36 -2.01 4.25 6.65
CA GLY A 36 -1.79 5.68 6.45
C GLY A 36 -2.95 6.55 6.96
N ASP A 37 -2.70 7.85 7.01
CA ASP A 37 -3.68 8.89 7.34
C ASP A 37 -4.44 9.48 6.13
N ALA A 38 -4.27 8.95 4.91
CA ALA A 38 -4.85 9.58 3.71
C ALA A 38 -6.38 9.43 3.66
N SER A 39 -7.03 10.21 2.78
CA SER A 39 -8.44 9.98 2.47
C SER A 39 -8.63 8.76 1.55
N GLY A 40 -9.88 8.34 1.36
CA GLY A 40 -10.18 7.22 0.47
C GLY A 40 -9.98 5.88 1.16
N ALA A 41 -9.13 5.02 0.59
CA ALA A 41 -8.96 3.65 1.06
C ALA A 41 -8.46 3.61 2.51
N ASP A 42 -7.47 4.43 2.87
CA ASP A 42 -6.91 4.49 4.22
C ASP A 42 -7.99 4.78 5.27
N THR A 43 -8.80 5.85 5.08
CA THR A 43 -9.94 6.13 5.99
C THR A 43 -10.97 5.00 6.00
N SER A 44 -11.21 4.34 4.86
CA SER A 44 -12.18 3.24 4.77
C SER A 44 -11.70 2.01 5.54
N VAL A 45 -10.40 1.71 5.44
CA VAL A 45 -9.71 0.64 6.18
C VAL A 45 -9.73 0.95 7.67
N GLN A 46 -9.36 2.17 8.06
CA GLN A 46 -9.45 2.62 9.44
C GLN A 46 -10.87 2.39 10.01
N ASN A 47 -11.92 2.84 9.31
CA ASN A 47 -13.30 2.61 9.77
C ASN A 47 -13.66 1.12 9.92
N GLU A 48 -13.14 0.25 9.05
CA GLU A 48 -13.35 -1.19 9.16
C GLU A 48 -12.62 -1.80 10.36
N LEU A 49 -11.37 -1.41 10.58
CA LEU A 49 -10.59 -1.84 11.75
C LEU A 49 -11.26 -1.44 13.06
N LEU A 50 -11.81 -0.22 13.13
CA LEU A 50 -12.57 0.25 14.29
C LEU A 50 -13.83 -0.60 14.50
N ARG A 51 -14.63 -0.83 13.44
CA ARG A 51 -15.84 -1.67 13.53
C ARG A 51 -15.56 -3.09 14.04
N GLN A 52 -14.41 -3.64 13.68
CA GLN A 52 -13.99 -4.98 14.06
C GLN A 52 -13.22 -5.02 15.39
N ASN A 53 -13.08 -3.89 16.09
CA ASN A 53 -12.32 -3.77 17.34
C ASN A 53 -10.87 -4.27 17.22
N ALA A 54 -10.18 -3.91 16.12
CA ALA A 54 -8.77 -4.21 15.94
C ALA A 54 -7.92 -3.60 17.08
N GLN A 55 -7.07 -4.41 17.70
CA GLN A 55 -6.36 -4.05 18.94
C GLN A 55 -5.02 -3.35 18.69
N ASP A 56 -4.21 -3.85 17.76
CA ASP A 56 -2.89 -3.29 17.45
C ASP A 56 -2.89 -2.61 16.08
N VAL A 57 -3.29 -1.34 16.08
CA VAL A 57 -3.28 -0.47 14.89
C VAL A 57 -2.34 0.70 15.15
N THR A 58 -1.49 1.03 14.17
CA THR A 58 -0.68 2.25 14.18
C THR A 58 -0.93 3.06 12.92
N VAL A 59 -1.30 4.33 13.07
CA VAL A 59 -1.50 5.28 11.97
C VAL A 59 -0.19 6.00 11.67
N TYR A 60 0.22 6.01 10.41
CA TYR A 60 1.43 6.69 9.94
C TYR A 60 1.07 8.01 9.24
N CYS A 61 1.78 9.07 9.60
CA CYS A 61 1.67 10.39 8.97
C CYS A 61 3.05 11.06 8.83
N THR A 62 3.19 11.95 7.85
CA THR A 62 4.41 12.78 7.71
C THR A 62 4.27 14.12 8.44
N SER A 63 3.04 14.62 8.58
CA SER A 63 2.72 15.86 9.27
C SER A 63 2.72 15.69 10.79
N ASP A 64 2.75 16.82 11.52
CA ASP A 64 2.64 16.83 12.98
C ASP A 64 1.36 16.17 13.48
N GLU A 65 0.25 16.33 12.76
CA GLU A 65 -1.01 15.66 13.06
C GLU A 65 -1.48 14.82 11.86
N PRO A 66 -2.02 13.61 12.10
CA PRO A 66 -2.59 12.80 11.03
C PRO A 66 -3.83 13.48 10.47
N ARG A 67 -4.01 13.42 9.15
CA ARG A 67 -5.25 13.92 8.51
C ARG A 67 -6.48 13.16 8.99
N ASN A 68 -6.34 11.87 9.27
CA ASN A 68 -7.40 11.03 9.81
C ASN A 68 -6.81 9.97 10.75
N ASN A 69 -7.45 9.79 11.91
CA ASN A 69 -7.22 8.69 12.84
C ASN A 69 -8.56 8.33 13.50
N VAL A 70 -9.40 7.54 12.81
CA VAL A 70 -10.81 7.40 13.21
C VAL A 70 -11.01 6.61 14.51
N GLY A 71 -10.01 5.80 14.90
CA GLY A 71 -10.08 4.96 16.10
C GLY A 71 -9.17 5.42 17.23
N ASP A 72 -8.66 6.66 17.16
CA ASP A 72 -7.75 7.24 18.16
C ASP A 72 -6.55 6.33 18.50
N TRP A 73 -6.03 5.62 17.50
CA TRP A 73 -4.91 4.70 17.66
C TRP A 73 -3.58 5.42 17.81
N ARG A 74 -2.54 4.66 18.15
CA ARG A 74 -1.16 5.13 18.17
C ARG A 74 -0.78 5.76 16.84
N VAL A 75 -0.12 6.91 16.90
CA VAL A 75 0.40 7.61 15.71
C VAL A 75 1.92 7.46 15.64
N LYS A 76 2.45 7.09 14.48
CA LYS A 76 3.87 7.14 14.16
C LYS A 76 4.14 8.24 13.13
N ARG A 77 4.79 9.31 13.60
CA ARG A 77 5.16 10.47 12.79
C ARG A 77 6.49 10.24 12.09
N ILE A 78 6.52 10.44 10.78
CA ILE A 78 7.72 10.26 9.96
C ILE A 78 8.21 11.63 9.51
N GLN A 79 9.39 12.02 9.97
CA GLN A 79 10.01 13.25 9.50
C GLN A 79 10.50 13.06 8.06
N SER A 80 10.21 14.06 7.22
CA SER A 80 10.67 14.12 5.83
C SER A 80 11.48 15.40 5.63
N SER A 81 12.63 15.28 4.98
CA SER A 81 13.41 16.43 4.51
C SER A 81 12.86 17.04 3.21
N ALA A 82 11.94 16.35 2.53
CA ALA A 82 11.28 16.87 1.35
C ALA A 82 10.38 18.06 1.69
N GLU A 83 10.19 18.97 0.73
CA GLU A 83 9.33 20.14 0.87
C GLU A 83 7.88 19.73 1.22
N PRO A 84 7.26 20.32 2.26
CA PRO A 84 5.89 20.03 2.65
C PRO A 84 4.90 20.18 1.49
N GLY A 85 3.93 19.26 1.41
CA GLY A 85 2.93 19.26 0.33
C GLY A 85 3.39 18.62 -0.98
N THR A 86 4.68 18.31 -1.12
CA THR A 86 5.17 17.56 -2.29
C THR A 86 4.82 16.08 -2.20
N ARG A 87 4.85 15.40 -3.34
CA ARG A 87 4.67 13.95 -3.38
C ARG A 87 5.72 13.23 -2.53
N ALA A 88 6.98 13.64 -2.61
CA ALA A 88 8.08 13.05 -1.85
C ALA A 88 7.82 13.10 -0.33
N PHE A 89 7.31 14.25 0.15
CA PHE A 89 6.89 14.42 1.54
C PHE A 89 5.81 13.42 1.96
N PHE A 90 4.75 13.27 1.16
CA PHE A 90 3.67 12.33 1.49
C PHE A 90 4.07 10.86 1.34
N THR A 91 5.04 10.53 0.48
CA THR A 91 5.51 9.15 0.32
C THR A 91 6.52 8.71 1.38
N ALA A 92 7.08 9.63 2.17
CA ALA A 92 8.06 9.28 3.21
C ALA A 92 7.47 8.29 4.25
N LYS A 93 6.22 8.52 4.67
CA LYS A 93 5.51 7.59 5.54
C LYS A 93 5.25 6.22 4.88
N ASP A 94 5.01 6.20 3.56
CA ASP A 94 4.69 4.97 2.82
C ASP A 94 5.93 4.08 2.73
N LEU A 95 7.11 4.68 2.50
CA LEU A 95 8.40 3.99 2.56
C LEU A 95 8.65 3.39 3.94
N GLN A 96 8.37 4.15 5.01
CA GLN A 96 8.54 3.64 6.36
C GLN A 96 7.54 2.51 6.69
N MET A 97 6.28 2.61 6.25
CA MET A 97 5.32 1.51 6.40
C MET A 97 5.78 0.25 5.68
N ALA A 98 6.23 0.36 4.43
CA ALA A 98 6.80 -0.78 3.70
C ALA A 98 8.03 -1.39 4.41
N LYS A 99 8.84 -0.56 5.09
CA LYS A 99 9.97 -1.02 5.91
C LYS A 99 9.56 -1.70 7.21
N ASP A 100 8.50 -1.25 7.86
CA ASP A 100 8.08 -1.74 9.17
C ASP A 100 7.15 -2.96 9.11
N ALA A 101 6.42 -3.17 8.00
CA ALA A 101 5.53 -4.32 7.84
C ALA A 101 6.26 -5.61 7.48
N ASP A 102 5.64 -6.77 7.70
CA ASP A 102 6.08 -8.06 7.16
C ASP A 102 5.37 -8.41 5.85
N TYR A 103 4.12 -7.94 5.70
CA TYR A 103 3.27 -8.20 4.53
C TYR A 103 2.48 -6.96 4.11
N GLY A 104 2.08 -6.91 2.85
CA GLY A 104 1.16 -5.90 2.33
C GLY A 104 -0.22 -6.43 1.98
N LEU A 105 -1.26 -5.65 2.25
CA LEU A 105 -2.61 -5.82 1.71
C LEU A 105 -3.04 -4.52 1.01
N MET A 106 -3.15 -4.55 -0.31
CA MET A 106 -3.40 -3.35 -1.12
C MET A 106 -4.76 -3.37 -1.79
N LEU A 107 -5.50 -2.26 -1.69
CA LEU A 107 -6.76 -2.05 -2.40
C LEU A 107 -6.54 -1.15 -3.63
N TRP A 108 -6.55 -1.73 -4.83
CA TRP A 108 -6.10 -1.04 -6.04
C TRP A 108 -7.16 -0.95 -7.13
N ASP A 109 -7.23 0.20 -7.80
CA ASP A 109 -8.14 0.51 -8.91
C ASP A 109 -7.52 0.23 -10.29
N ALA A 110 -6.39 -0.48 -10.34
CA ALA A 110 -5.57 -0.69 -11.55
C ALA A 110 -5.04 0.61 -12.19
N ALA A 111 -4.99 1.71 -11.44
CA ALA A 111 -4.55 3.02 -11.95
C ALA A 111 -3.71 3.84 -10.96
N SER A 112 -3.96 3.72 -9.65
CA SER A 112 -3.27 4.49 -8.60
C SER A 112 -1.78 4.16 -8.59
N THR A 113 -0.97 5.16 -8.95
CA THR A 113 0.49 5.03 -8.93
C THR A 113 1.06 5.03 -7.52
N GLY A 114 0.36 5.62 -6.54
CA GLY A 114 0.74 5.56 -5.12
C GLY A 114 0.66 4.14 -4.59
N THR A 115 -0.51 3.49 -4.78
CA THR A 115 -0.72 2.09 -4.36
C THR A 115 0.25 1.13 -5.06
N LEU A 116 0.46 1.30 -6.38
CA LEU A 116 1.44 0.50 -7.10
C LEU A 116 2.88 0.75 -6.61
N SER A 117 3.21 1.98 -6.22
CA SER A 117 4.52 2.28 -5.60
C SER A 117 4.69 1.52 -4.28
N ASN A 118 3.67 1.44 -3.42
CA ASN A 118 3.74 0.67 -2.18
C ASN A 118 4.05 -0.81 -2.44
N VAL A 119 3.49 -1.40 -3.51
CA VAL A 119 3.83 -2.77 -3.93
C VAL A 119 5.29 -2.89 -4.35
N PHE A 120 5.81 -1.93 -5.13
CA PHE A 120 7.22 -1.90 -5.50
C PHE A 120 8.14 -1.83 -4.27
N GLU A 121 7.84 -0.98 -3.30
CA GLU A 121 8.68 -0.82 -2.11
C GLU A 121 8.65 -2.07 -1.21
N LEU A 122 7.50 -2.75 -1.10
CA LEU A 122 7.42 -4.06 -0.44
C LEU A 122 8.25 -5.13 -1.17
N LEU A 123 8.17 -5.20 -2.50
CA LEU A 123 8.95 -6.15 -3.29
C LEU A 123 10.47 -5.91 -3.16
N LYS A 124 10.92 -4.65 -3.19
CA LYS A 124 12.33 -4.28 -2.95
C LYS A 124 12.81 -4.75 -1.58
N ALA A 125 11.94 -4.66 -0.58
CA ALA A 125 12.19 -5.16 0.77
C ALA A 125 12.03 -6.69 0.90
N ARG A 126 11.78 -7.41 -0.21
CA ARG A 126 11.52 -8.87 -0.27
C ARG A 126 10.31 -9.31 0.56
N LYS A 127 9.28 -8.45 0.62
CA LYS A 127 8.05 -8.67 1.38
C LYS A 127 6.91 -9.02 0.44
N LYS A 128 6.11 -9.99 0.86
CA LYS A 128 4.95 -10.46 0.09
C LYS A 128 3.80 -9.48 0.22
N CYS A 129 3.04 -9.32 -0.85
CA CYS A 129 1.89 -8.44 -0.90
C CYS A 129 0.71 -9.16 -1.57
N VAL A 130 -0.49 -8.90 -1.08
CA VAL A 130 -1.74 -9.32 -1.71
C VAL A 130 -2.46 -8.07 -2.18
N VAL A 131 -2.82 -8.02 -3.47
CA VAL A 131 -3.48 -6.85 -4.07
C VAL A 131 -4.88 -7.21 -4.50
N TYR A 132 -5.88 -6.57 -3.92
CA TYR A 132 -7.25 -6.62 -4.42
C TYR A 132 -7.42 -5.63 -5.57
N VAL A 133 -7.72 -6.14 -6.76
CA VAL A 133 -7.97 -5.32 -7.95
C VAL A 133 -9.46 -5.06 -8.05
N ASN A 134 -9.89 -3.87 -7.62
CA ASN A 134 -11.31 -3.50 -7.54
C ASN A 134 -12.05 -3.62 -8.89
N LYS A 135 -11.34 -3.34 -9.99
CA LYS A 135 -11.88 -3.47 -11.35
C LYS A 135 -12.22 -4.92 -11.73
N ASN A 136 -11.41 -5.87 -11.27
CA ASN A 136 -11.52 -7.29 -11.63
C ASN A 136 -12.20 -8.12 -10.52
N GLN A 137 -12.42 -7.49 -9.35
CA GLN A 137 -13.01 -8.10 -8.16
C GLN A 137 -12.28 -9.37 -7.70
N ASN A 138 -10.96 -9.38 -7.82
CA ASN A 138 -10.12 -10.53 -7.46
C ASN A 138 -8.84 -10.10 -6.74
N PHE A 139 -8.20 -11.07 -6.11
CA PHE A 139 -6.88 -10.89 -5.51
C PHE A 139 -5.79 -11.37 -6.46
N ILE A 140 -4.71 -10.60 -6.54
CA ILE A 140 -3.44 -10.97 -7.17
C ILE A 140 -2.39 -11.05 -6.07
N ASN A 141 -1.74 -12.21 -5.95
CA ASN A 141 -0.63 -12.40 -5.04
C ASN A 141 0.66 -11.92 -5.71
N VAL A 142 1.43 -11.13 -4.99
CA VAL A 142 2.72 -10.59 -5.41
C VAL A 142 3.75 -11.05 -4.38
N LYS A 143 4.36 -12.20 -4.66
CA LYS A 143 5.26 -12.90 -3.74
C LYS A 143 6.71 -12.78 -4.21
N GLU A 144 6.92 -12.69 -5.52
CA GLU A 144 8.22 -12.63 -6.15
C GLU A 144 8.28 -11.50 -7.19
N PRO A 145 9.48 -11.02 -7.55
CA PRO A 145 9.65 -9.92 -8.50
C PRO A 145 8.84 -10.03 -9.79
N ASN A 146 8.79 -11.19 -10.44
CA ASN A 146 8.07 -11.37 -11.69
C ASN A 146 6.54 -11.27 -11.55
N ASP A 147 5.98 -11.44 -10.35
CA ASP A 147 4.55 -11.29 -10.11
C ASP A 147 4.06 -9.85 -10.38
N ILE A 148 4.97 -8.85 -10.36
CA ILE A 148 4.62 -7.47 -10.69
C ILE A 148 4.08 -7.32 -12.11
N LEU A 149 4.49 -8.21 -13.03
CA LEU A 149 4.02 -8.21 -14.42
C LEU A 149 2.52 -8.51 -14.50
N ASN A 150 2.02 -9.38 -13.62
CA ASN A 150 0.59 -9.69 -13.53
C ASN A 150 -0.24 -8.47 -13.12
N LEU A 151 0.30 -7.62 -12.23
CA LEU A 151 -0.36 -6.36 -11.86
C LEU A 151 -0.30 -5.32 -12.98
N VAL A 152 0.82 -5.19 -13.67
CA VAL A 152 0.94 -4.22 -14.77
C VAL A 152 0.06 -4.62 -15.95
N ALA A 153 -0.14 -5.92 -16.17
CA ALA A 153 -1.01 -6.44 -17.23
C ALA A 153 -2.49 -6.02 -17.08
N VAL A 154 -2.98 -5.83 -15.84
CA VAL A 154 -4.39 -5.42 -15.62
C VAL A 154 -4.65 -3.92 -15.84
N MET A 155 -3.60 -3.11 -15.96
CA MET A 155 -3.70 -1.68 -16.21
C MET A 155 -4.17 -1.41 -17.65
N SER A 156 -4.99 -0.39 -17.84
CA SER A 156 -5.26 0.13 -19.19
C SER A 156 -4.05 0.84 -19.76
N GLU A 157 -3.98 1.00 -21.09
CA GLU A 157 -2.89 1.76 -21.73
C GLU A 157 -2.79 3.21 -21.22
N GLY A 158 -3.94 3.85 -20.98
CA GLY A 158 -3.98 5.17 -20.34
C GLY A 158 -3.38 5.16 -18.94
N ALA A 159 -3.70 4.16 -18.11
CA ALA A 159 -3.12 4.02 -16.79
C ALA A 159 -1.61 3.73 -16.83
N LYS A 160 -1.15 2.88 -17.75
CA LYS A 160 0.28 2.61 -17.98
C LYS A 160 1.03 3.87 -18.40
N SER A 161 0.47 4.66 -19.34
CA SER A 161 1.06 5.93 -19.77
C SER A 161 1.17 6.94 -18.62
N GLN A 162 0.15 7.03 -17.77
CA GLN A 162 0.19 7.90 -16.59
C GLN A 162 1.18 7.41 -15.53
N ALA A 163 1.28 6.10 -15.34
CA ALA A 163 2.26 5.50 -14.45
C ALA A 163 3.70 5.72 -14.95
N GLU A 164 3.94 5.60 -16.25
CA GLU A 164 5.23 5.91 -16.86
C GLU A 164 5.65 7.35 -16.54
N LYS A 165 4.78 8.33 -16.81
CA LYS A 165 5.06 9.75 -16.54
C LYS A 165 5.31 10.05 -15.06
N LYS A 166 4.60 9.36 -14.15
CA LYS A 166 4.62 9.68 -12.72
C LYS A 166 5.67 8.94 -11.91
N ILE A 167 6.03 7.72 -12.31
CA ILE A 167 6.90 6.84 -11.52
C ILE A 167 7.96 6.10 -12.35
N GLY A 168 8.04 6.34 -13.66
CA GLY A 168 8.94 5.59 -14.54
C GLY A 168 8.63 4.10 -14.50
N LEU A 169 7.37 3.73 -14.76
CA LEU A 169 6.85 2.37 -14.60
C LEU A 169 7.76 1.31 -15.23
N ARG A 170 8.19 1.50 -16.48
CA ARG A 170 9.07 0.56 -17.18
C ARG A 170 10.40 0.37 -16.45
N SER A 171 11.01 1.45 -16.00
CA SER A 171 12.27 1.41 -15.24
C SER A 171 12.09 0.68 -13.90
N LYS A 172 11.03 0.97 -13.15
CA LYS A 172 10.72 0.28 -11.89
C LYS A 172 10.46 -1.21 -12.06
N VAL A 173 9.70 -1.60 -13.10
CA VAL A 173 9.48 -3.01 -13.43
C VAL A 173 10.81 -3.68 -13.76
N PHE A 174 11.60 -3.09 -14.66
CA PHE A 174 12.90 -3.63 -15.06
C PHE A 174 13.83 -3.82 -13.86
N GLN A 175 13.93 -2.83 -12.97
CA GLN A 175 14.74 -2.93 -11.75
C GLN A 175 14.30 -4.11 -10.88
N ILE A 176 13.01 -4.21 -10.57
CA ILE A 176 12.50 -5.32 -9.74
C ILE A 176 12.77 -6.68 -10.38
N THR A 177 12.42 -6.86 -11.66
CA THR A 177 12.54 -8.16 -12.32
C THR A 177 13.99 -8.57 -12.55
N ASN A 178 14.91 -7.61 -12.71
CA ASN A 178 16.32 -7.88 -12.98
C ASN A 178 17.25 -7.74 -11.77
N GLU A 179 16.79 -7.20 -10.64
CA GLU A 179 17.53 -7.29 -9.36
C GLU A 179 17.70 -8.76 -8.90
N GLN A 180 16.92 -9.71 -9.47
CA GLN A 180 17.19 -11.15 -9.35
C GLN A 180 18.47 -11.63 -10.07
N LEU A 181 19.03 -10.85 -11.00
CA LEU A 181 20.17 -11.25 -11.83
C LEU A 181 21.54 -10.80 -11.29
N GLY A 182 21.60 -10.12 -10.14
CA GLY A 182 22.88 -9.77 -9.51
C GLY A 182 23.80 -8.87 -10.36
N MET A 183 23.27 -8.16 -11.35
CA MET A 183 24.04 -7.20 -12.15
C MET A 183 23.99 -5.82 -11.49
N PRO A 184 25.13 -5.24 -11.08
CA PRO A 184 25.20 -3.83 -10.77
C PRO A 184 24.89 -3.02 -12.03
N LEU A 185 24.30 -1.84 -11.83
CA LEU A 185 24.13 -0.80 -12.85
C LEU A 185 25.46 -0.46 -13.55
#